data_AF-U5Q6Q2-F1
#
_entry.id   AF-U5Q6Q2-F1
#
_cell.length_a   1.000
_cell.length_b   1.000
_cell.length_c   1.000
_cell.angle_alpha   90.00
_cell.angle_beta   90.00
_cell.angle_gamma   90.00
#
_symmetry.space_group_name_H-M   'P 1'
#
loop_
_entity.id
_entity.type
_entity.pdbx_description
1 polymer ?
#
loop_
_entity_poly.entity_id
_entity_poly.type
_entity_poly.pdbx_seq_one_letter_code
_entity_poly.pdbx_strand_id
1 'polypeptide(L)'
;MKNLFSLKNKSLFIALLITSFFASSCQKEEEPLKLTEDGTYSGQLAVDQLNGTNYTSSNVQVKVTPSTSAGYITIDMLQVSFSPKMPVKLDMKIQNVAYTSTSEKITISGNNIVPIAMGGEFPAYTITNLTGEIQNGVLSLSMMCGSYPLTYNGTLLL
;
A
#
# COMPACT_ATOMS: atom_id res chain seq x y z
N MET A 1 28.68 -87.58 -14.40
CA MET A 1 30.05 -87.07 -14.13
C MET A 1 29.89 -85.70 -13.48
N LYS A 2 30.21 -85.57 -12.18
CA LYS A 2 31.34 -84.78 -11.63
C LYS A 2 31.24 -83.30 -12.04
N ASN A 3 30.96 -82.33 -11.16
CA ASN A 3 31.62 -82.06 -9.88
C ASN A 3 30.76 -81.30 -8.85
N LEU A 4 31.00 -81.67 -7.58
CA LEU A 4 30.78 -80.91 -6.35
C LEU A 4 31.80 -79.75 -6.19
N PHE A 5 31.55 -78.94 -5.15
CA PHE A 5 32.37 -77.92 -4.46
C PHE A 5 32.04 -76.46 -4.84
N SER A 6 31.84 -75.51 -3.92
CA SER A 6 31.61 -75.51 -2.47
C SER A 6 31.20 -74.09 -2.06
N LEU A 7 30.39 -74.02 -1.01
CA LEU A 7 29.82 -72.84 -0.38
C LEU A 7 30.90 -71.99 0.34
N LYS A 8 30.84 -70.66 0.26
CA LYS A 8 31.25 -69.79 1.38
C LYS A 8 30.42 -68.50 1.44
N ASN A 9 29.59 -68.45 2.48
CA ASN A 9 28.77 -67.35 2.97
C ASN A 9 29.45 -65.98 2.91
N LYS A 10 28.65 -64.93 2.65
CA LYS A 10 28.46 -63.82 3.59
C LYS A 10 27.19 -63.04 3.27
N SER A 11 26.30 -63.04 4.24
CA SER A 11 25.07 -62.26 4.36
C SER A 11 25.33 -60.76 4.19
N LEU A 12 24.49 -60.04 3.43
CA LEU A 12 23.85 -58.80 3.88
C LEU A 12 22.83 -58.31 2.85
N PHE A 13 21.54 -58.43 3.17
CA PHE A 13 20.48 -57.64 2.56
C PHE A 13 20.53 -56.24 3.16
N ILE A 14 20.64 -55.19 2.34
CA ILE A 14 20.36 -53.81 2.76
C ILE A 14 19.35 -53.22 1.79
N ALA A 15 18.09 -53.19 2.23
CA ALA A 15 17.03 -52.39 1.65
C ALA A 15 17.15 -50.96 2.20
N LEU A 16 17.35 -49.97 1.32
CA LEU A 16 17.31 -48.57 1.70
C LEU A 16 15.93 -48.00 1.33
N LEU A 17 15.03 -47.98 2.31
CA LEU A 17 13.80 -47.19 2.28
C LEU A 17 14.20 -45.72 2.44
N ILE A 18 14.13 -44.93 1.37
CA ILE A 18 14.26 -43.47 1.47
C ILE A 18 12.88 -42.94 1.84
N THR A 19 12.64 -42.79 3.15
CA THR A 19 11.49 -42.05 3.66
C THR A 19 11.72 -40.56 3.43
N SER A 20 11.00 -40.00 2.47
CA SER A 20 10.88 -38.57 2.26
C SER A 20 10.24 -37.93 3.49
N PHE A 21 11.07 -37.36 4.37
CA PHE A 21 10.65 -36.40 5.38
C PHE A 21 10.13 -35.15 4.65
N PHE A 22 8.81 -35.07 4.46
CA PHE A 22 8.15 -33.79 4.27
C PHE A 22 8.20 -33.09 5.63
N ALA A 23 9.26 -32.32 5.85
CA ALA A 23 9.24 -31.28 6.86
C ALA A 23 8.18 -30.28 6.39
N SER A 24 6.97 -30.42 6.92
CA SER A 24 5.94 -29.40 6.84
C SER A 24 6.48 -28.20 7.61
N SER A 25 7.22 -27.33 6.91
CA SER A 25 7.54 -26.00 7.38
C SER A 25 6.21 -25.28 7.51
N CYS A 26 5.65 -25.27 8.71
CA CYS A 26 4.51 -24.46 9.08
C CYS A 26 4.97 -22.99 9.01
N GLN A 27 5.07 -22.45 7.79
CA GLN A 27 5.12 -21.00 7.59
C GLN A 27 3.76 -20.51 8.02
N LYS A 28 3.71 -19.94 9.23
CA LYS A 28 2.54 -19.21 9.70
C LYS A 28 2.41 -18.02 8.75
N GLU A 29 1.54 -18.13 7.75
CA GLU A 29 1.18 -17.00 6.90
C GLU A 29 0.63 -15.91 7.81
N GLU A 30 1.37 -14.80 7.92
CA GLU A 30 0.90 -13.65 8.67
C GLU A 30 -0.30 -13.05 7.95
N GLU A 31 -1.39 -12.82 8.68
CA GLU A 31 -2.58 -12.25 8.10
C GLU A 31 -2.32 -10.81 7.61
N PRO A 32 -2.90 -10.42 6.47
CA PRO A 32 -2.75 -9.05 5.97
C PRO A 32 -3.40 -8.04 6.93
N LEU A 33 -2.79 -6.87 7.05
CA LEU A 33 -3.36 -5.75 7.80
C LEU A 33 -4.76 -5.42 7.28
N LYS A 34 -5.71 -5.19 8.19
CA LYS A 34 -7.06 -4.77 7.83
C LYS A 34 -7.26 -3.31 8.22
N LEU A 35 -7.60 -2.49 7.23
CA LEU A 35 -8.09 -1.13 7.46
C LEU A 35 -9.55 -1.22 7.90
N THR A 36 -9.79 -1.24 9.21
CA THR A 36 -11.14 -1.31 9.81
C THR A 36 -11.59 0.00 10.43
N GLU A 37 -10.68 0.94 10.63
CA GLU A 37 -10.94 2.21 11.31
C GLU A 37 -10.36 3.37 10.51
N ASP A 38 -10.87 4.55 10.79
CA ASP A 38 -10.38 5.80 10.22
C ASP A 38 -8.99 6.13 10.78
N GLY A 39 -8.09 6.61 9.92
CA GLY A 39 -6.80 7.16 10.33
C GLY A 39 -6.67 8.61 9.89
N THR A 40 -6.28 9.51 10.79
CA THR A 40 -5.98 10.91 10.45
C THR A 40 -4.49 11.15 10.60
N TYR A 41 -3.84 11.68 9.57
CA TYR A 41 -2.41 11.92 9.51
C TYR A 41 -2.16 13.41 9.41
N SER A 42 -1.14 13.92 10.10
CA SER A 42 -0.68 15.31 9.96
C SER A 42 0.72 15.32 9.37
N GLY A 43 0.94 16.19 8.39
CA GLY A 43 2.17 16.11 7.60
C GLY A 43 2.46 17.31 6.72
N GLN A 44 3.40 17.10 5.81
CA GLN A 44 3.78 18.07 4.79
C GLN A 44 3.19 17.66 3.44
N LEU A 45 2.62 18.64 2.77
CA LEU A 45 2.24 18.59 1.36
C LEU A 45 3.25 19.39 0.54
N ALA A 46 3.67 18.85 -0.60
CA ALA A 46 4.44 19.58 -1.61
C ALA A 46 3.75 19.47 -2.97
N VAL A 47 3.73 20.57 -3.71
CA VAL A 47 3.12 20.69 -5.04
C VAL A 47 4.08 21.40 -5.98
N ASP A 48 4.47 20.73 -7.07
CA ASP A 48 5.25 21.34 -8.13
C ASP A 48 4.37 22.34 -8.90
N GLN A 49 4.83 23.60 -8.99
CA GLN A 49 4.11 24.70 -9.63
C GLN A 49 4.37 24.79 -11.14
N LEU A 50 5.10 23.84 -11.73
CA LEU A 50 5.43 23.71 -13.16
C LEU A 50 6.22 24.87 -13.75
N ASN A 51 6.83 25.68 -12.89
CA ASN A 51 7.63 26.85 -13.26
C ASN A 51 9.03 26.81 -12.61
N GLY A 52 9.47 25.62 -12.20
CA GLY A 52 10.72 25.41 -11.46
C GLY A 52 10.64 25.73 -9.97
N THR A 53 9.44 26.02 -9.44
CA THR A 53 9.23 26.26 -8.00
C THR A 53 8.27 25.22 -7.41
N ASN A 54 8.42 24.98 -6.11
CA ASN A 54 7.53 24.13 -5.32
C ASN A 54 6.77 24.98 -4.29
N TYR A 55 5.49 24.65 -4.09
CA TYR A 55 4.73 25.12 -2.93
C TYR A 55 4.68 24.02 -1.87
N THR A 56 5.03 24.36 -0.64
CA THR A 56 4.98 23.43 0.49
C THR A 56 4.05 23.95 1.57
N SER A 57 3.23 23.07 2.13
CA SER A 57 2.33 23.36 3.25
C SER A 57 2.52 22.34 4.36
N SER A 58 2.77 22.82 5.57
CA SER A 58 2.96 21.98 6.76
C SER A 58 1.66 21.86 7.56
N ASN A 59 1.57 20.84 8.42
CA ASN A 59 0.40 20.52 9.24
C ASN A 59 -0.87 20.28 8.42
N VAL A 60 -0.70 19.74 7.20
CA VAL A 60 -1.83 19.31 6.37
C VAL A 60 -2.37 18.01 6.95
N GLN A 61 -3.66 18.01 7.24
CA GLN A 61 -4.34 16.82 7.74
C GLN A 61 -4.94 16.02 6.59
N VAL A 62 -4.63 14.72 6.56
CA VAL A 62 -5.18 13.77 5.61
C VAL A 62 -5.89 12.68 6.38
N LYS A 63 -7.20 12.51 6.14
CA LYS A 63 -8.00 11.43 6.71
C LYS A 63 -8.14 10.31 5.69
N VAL A 64 -7.87 9.08 6.12
CA VAL A 64 -8.10 7.84 5.38
C VAL A 64 -9.26 7.10 6.02
N THR A 65 -10.32 6.86 5.26
CA THR A 65 -11.55 6.21 5.72
C THR A 65 -11.76 4.92 4.92
N PRO A 66 -11.81 3.73 5.53
CA PRO A 66 -12.17 2.50 4.84
C PRO A 66 -13.57 2.59 4.24
N SER A 67 -13.74 2.17 2.99
CA SER A 67 -15.06 2.07 2.37
C SER A 67 -15.80 0.84 2.90
N THR A 68 -17.14 0.85 2.80
CA THR A 68 -17.96 -0.35 3.03
C THR A 68 -17.69 -1.47 2.03
N SER A 69 -17.14 -1.12 0.86
CA SER A 69 -16.63 -2.08 -0.12
C SER A 69 -15.18 -2.45 0.21
N ALA A 70 -14.94 -3.74 0.40
CA ALA A 70 -13.59 -4.26 0.66
C ALA A 70 -12.61 -3.82 -0.44
N GLY A 71 -11.38 -3.48 -0.04
CA GLY A 71 -10.31 -3.07 -0.96
C GLY A 71 -10.34 -1.61 -1.42
N TYR A 72 -11.26 -0.78 -0.91
CA TYR A 72 -11.32 0.65 -1.23
C TYR A 72 -11.28 1.54 0.01
N ILE A 73 -10.69 2.72 -0.14
CA ILE A 73 -10.67 3.80 0.85
C ILE A 73 -11.15 5.12 0.24
N THR A 74 -11.50 6.05 1.11
CA THR A 74 -11.62 7.48 0.79
C THR A 74 -10.47 8.23 1.43
N ILE A 75 -9.87 9.16 0.71
CA ILE A 75 -8.84 10.08 1.20
C ILE A 75 -9.42 11.49 1.21
N ASP A 76 -9.48 12.12 2.39
CA ASP A 76 -9.86 13.52 2.56
C ASP A 76 -8.62 14.34 2.92
N MET A 77 -8.25 15.31 2.07
CA MET A 77 -7.23 16.31 2.35
C MET A 77 -7.92 17.56 2.91
N LEU A 78 -7.70 17.86 4.19
CA LEU A 78 -8.46 18.86 4.94
C LEU A 78 -7.76 20.21 4.95
N GLN A 79 -8.54 21.27 4.69
CA GLN A 79 -8.10 22.67 4.74
C GLN A 79 -6.77 22.91 3.99
N VAL A 80 -6.67 22.30 2.81
CA VAL A 80 -5.48 22.31 1.98
C VAL A 80 -5.45 23.52 1.07
N SER A 81 -4.25 24.04 0.86
CA SER A 81 -3.91 24.92 -0.27
C SER A 81 -2.87 24.21 -1.12
N PHE A 82 -2.92 24.39 -2.44
CA PHE A 82 -2.00 23.80 -3.40
C PHE A 82 -1.08 24.84 -4.08
N SER A 83 -1.29 26.12 -3.80
CA SER A 83 -0.49 27.22 -4.36
C SER A 83 -0.60 28.46 -3.48
N PRO A 84 0.44 29.31 -3.41
CA PRO A 84 0.34 30.60 -2.69
C PRO A 84 -0.71 31.55 -3.30
N LYS A 85 -1.14 31.29 -4.55
CA LYS A 85 -2.15 32.10 -5.25
C LYS A 85 -3.58 31.70 -4.90
N MET A 86 -3.79 30.61 -4.17
CA MET A 86 -5.14 30.20 -3.77
C MET A 86 -5.68 31.15 -2.70
N PRO A 87 -6.84 31.80 -2.94
CA PRO A 87 -7.39 32.77 -2.00
C PRO A 87 -8.02 32.13 -0.76
N VAL A 88 -8.41 30.85 -0.86
CA VAL A 88 -9.02 30.08 0.22
C VAL A 88 -8.44 28.67 0.26
N LYS A 89 -8.41 28.09 1.46
CA LYS A 89 -8.17 26.67 1.67
C LYS A 89 -9.45 25.89 1.40
N LEU A 90 -9.32 24.65 0.95
CA LEU A 90 -10.46 23.80 0.65
C LEU A 90 -10.26 22.40 1.23
N ASP A 91 -11.36 21.68 1.39
CA ASP A 91 -11.33 20.24 1.60
C ASP A 91 -11.44 19.55 0.25
N MET A 92 -10.55 18.58 0.00
CA MET A 92 -10.57 17.76 -1.22
C MET A 92 -10.75 16.30 -0.85
N LYS A 93 -11.73 15.66 -1.48
CA LYS A 93 -12.06 14.24 -1.28
C LYS A 93 -11.73 13.43 -2.53
N ILE A 94 -11.02 12.32 -2.34
CA ILE A 94 -10.70 11.33 -3.37
C ILE A 94 -11.36 10.01 -2.95
N GLN A 95 -12.41 9.61 -3.65
CA GLN A 95 -13.19 8.41 -3.33
C GLN A 95 -12.72 7.22 -4.17
N ASN A 96 -13.11 6.01 -3.74
CA ASN A 96 -12.87 4.76 -4.47
C ASN A 96 -11.40 4.52 -4.80
N VAL A 97 -10.50 4.89 -3.88
CA VAL A 97 -9.07 4.62 -4.02
C VAL A 97 -8.81 3.16 -3.62
N ALA A 98 -8.17 2.39 -4.48
CA ALA A 98 -7.87 0.99 -4.22
C ALA A 98 -6.72 0.86 -3.21
N TYR A 99 -6.77 -0.19 -2.40
CA TYR A 99 -5.63 -0.57 -1.58
C TYR A 99 -5.45 -2.09 -1.55
N THR A 100 -4.20 -2.50 -1.33
CA THR A 100 -3.83 -3.87 -0.97
C THR A 100 -3.09 -3.85 0.36
N SER A 101 -3.09 -4.96 1.08
CA SER A 101 -2.38 -5.07 2.34
C SER A 101 -1.60 -6.37 2.45
N THR A 102 -0.49 -6.27 3.17
CA THR A 102 0.34 -7.37 3.66
C THR A 102 0.37 -7.28 5.18
N SER A 103 1.08 -8.18 5.88
CA SER A 103 1.24 -8.06 7.34
C SER A 103 2.06 -6.84 7.77
N GLU A 104 2.89 -6.29 6.88
CA GLU A 104 3.81 -5.19 7.19
C GLU A 104 3.28 -3.81 6.75
N LYS A 105 2.54 -3.76 5.65
CA LYS A 105 2.15 -2.49 5.02
C LYS A 105 0.87 -2.55 4.21
N ILE A 106 0.28 -1.37 4.03
CA ILE A 106 -0.82 -1.13 3.10
C ILE A 106 -0.27 -0.33 1.92
N THR A 107 -0.54 -0.79 0.71
CA THR A 107 -0.22 -0.08 -0.54
C THR A 107 -1.49 0.53 -1.11
N ILE A 108 -1.43 1.81 -1.45
CA ILE A 108 -2.53 2.60 -1.99
C ILE A 108 -2.28 2.86 -3.48
N SER A 109 -3.31 2.71 -4.30
CA SER A 109 -3.22 3.02 -5.72
C SER A 109 -4.53 3.57 -6.29
N GLY A 110 -4.43 4.44 -7.28
CA GLY A 110 -5.60 4.98 -7.96
C GLY A 110 -5.24 5.69 -9.26
N ASN A 111 -6.18 5.71 -10.20
CA ASN A 111 -6.01 6.41 -11.45
C ASN A 111 -7.35 6.88 -12.01
N ASN A 112 -7.33 8.01 -12.73
CA ASN A 112 -8.51 8.62 -13.35
C ASN A 112 -9.67 8.87 -12.36
N ILE A 113 -9.36 9.36 -11.16
CA ILE A 113 -10.36 9.64 -10.12
C ILE A 113 -10.68 11.13 -10.12
N VAL A 114 -11.93 11.50 -10.37
CA VAL A 114 -12.36 12.90 -10.27
C VAL A 114 -12.51 13.25 -8.78
N PRO A 115 -11.73 14.20 -8.24
CA PRO A 115 -11.88 14.60 -6.84
C PRO A 115 -13.14 15.45 -6.65
N ILE A 116 -13.61 15.51 -5.42
CA ILE A 116 -14.71 16.38 -4.99
C ILE A 116 -14.12 17.50 -4.13
N ALA A 117 -14.40 18.74 -4.48
CA ALA A 117 -13.97 19.94 -3.74
C ALA A 117 -15.01 21.05 -3.92
N MET A 118 -15.07 22.01 -2.99
CA MET A 118 -15.95 23.19 -3.10
C MET A 118 -17.44 22.87 -3.35
N GLY A 119 -17.91 21.72 -2.88
CA GLY A 119 -19.31 21.29 -3.01
C GLY A 119 -19.66 20.45 -4.24
N GLY A 120 -18.70 20.10 -5.10
CA GLY A 120 -18.95 19.27 -6.28
C GLY A 120 -17.72 18.60 -6.87
N GLU A 121 -17.92 17.85 -7.95
CA GLU A 121 -16.82 17.25 -8.71
C GLU A 121 -15.90 18.31 -9.33
N PHE A 122 -14.61 18.01 -9.41
CA PHE A 122 -13.61 18.92 -9.95
C PHE A 122 -12.76 18.27 -11.07
N PRO A 123 -13.33 18.03 -12.27
CA PRO A 123 -12.71 17.23 -13.32
C PRO A 123 -11.36 17.75 -13.84
N ALA A 124 -11.15 19.07 -13.81
CA ALA A 124 -9.88 19.68 -14.21
C ALA A 124 -8.68 19.20 -13.38
N TYR A 125 -8.94 18.66 -12.19
CA TYR A 125 -7.95 18.15 -11.26
C TYR A 125 -8.07 16.64 -11.06
N THR A 126 -8.50 15.92 -12.10
CA THR A 126 -8.56 14.46 -12.09
C THR A 126 -7.23 13.88 -11.60
N ILE A 127 -7.33 13.01 -10.59
CA ILE A 127 -6.19 12.38 -9.96
C ILE A 127 -5.69 11.24 -10.85
N THR A 128 -4.41 11.29 -11.21
CA THR A 128 -3.76 10.22 -11.96
C THR A 128 -2.47 9.77 -11.28
N ASN A 129 -2.08 8.53 -11.55
CA ASN A 129 -0.88 7.90 -10.98
C ASN A 129 -0.79 8.03 -9.45
N LEU A 130 -1.92 7.94 -8.75
CA LEU A 130 -1.93 7.92 -7.30
C LEU A 130 -1.27 6.64 -6.83
N THR A 131 -0.21 6.81 -6.05
CA THR A 131 0.52 5.76 -5.35
C THR A 131 0.71 6.21 -3.91
N GLY A 132 0.74 5.25 -3.00
CA GLY A 132 0.96 5.56 -1.60
C GLY A 132 1.19 4.33 -0.75
N GLU A 133 1.58 4.59 0.49
CA GLU A 133 1.88 3.55 1.46
C GLU A 133 1.47 4.03 2.85
N ILE A 134 0.89 3.11 3.64
CA ILE A 134 0.76 3.25 5.09
C ILE A 134 1.62 2.17 5.72
N GLN A 135 2.64 2.59 6.48
CA GLN A 135 3.54 1.70 7.22
C GLN A 135 3.98 2.39 8.51
N ASN A 136 3.97 1.66 9.64
CA ASN A 136 4.46 2.16 10.94
C ASN A 136 3.86 3.52 11.36
N GLY A 137 2.56 3.73 11.10
CA GLY A 137 1.87 4.98 11.42
C GLY A 137 2.25 6.17 10.52
N VAL A 138 2.97 5.94 9.42
CA VAL A 138 3.31 6.95 8.42
C VAL A 138 2.48 6.74 7.17
N LEU A 139 1.89 7.82 6.66
CA LEU A 139 1.22 7.87 5.37
C LEU A 139 2.11 8.63 4.38
N SER A 140 2.45 8.00 3.26
CA SER A 140 3.09 8.65 2.11
C SER A 140 2.18 8.54 0.89
N LEU A 141 2.00 9.64 0.16
CA LEU A 141 1.24 9.69 -1.09
C LEU A 141 2.04 10.42 -2.17
N SER A 142 1.91 9.98 -3.42
CA SER A 142 2.41 10.65 -4.62
C SER A 142 1.36 10.52 -5.72
N MET A 143 1.00 11.62 -6.36
CA MET A 143 -0.02 11.64 -7.41
C MET A 143 0.13 12.87 -8.32
N MET A 144 -0.57 12.85 -9.44
CA MET A 144 -0.87 14.04 -10.22
C MET A 144 -2.26 14.55 -9.84
N CYS A 145 -2.40 15.84 -9.57
CA CYS A 145 -3.68 16.53 -9.37
C CYS A 145 -3.90 17.45 -10.58
N GLY A 146 -4.62 16.95 -11.60
CA GLY A 146 -4.58 17.55 -12.94
C GLY A 146 -3.15 17.50 -13.50
N SER A 147 -2.59 18.65 -13.88
CA SER A 147 -1.20 18.74 -14.35
C SER A 147 -0.15 18.85 -13.24
N TYR A 148 -0.56 19.00 -11.98
CA TYR A 148 0.35 19.34 -10.88
C TYR A 148 0.79 18.09 -10.10
N PRO A 149 2.09 17.72 -10.13
CA PRO A 149 2.64 16.70 -9.26
C PRO A 149 2.50 17.10 -7.79
N LEU A 150 2.11 16.13 -6.96
CA LEU A 150 1.87 16.32 -5.54
C LEU A 150 2.45 15.16 -4.75
N THR A 151 3.12 15.48 -3.64
CA THR A 151 3.54 14.50 -2.64
C THR A 151 3.05 14.89 -1.25
N TYR A 152 2.65 13.90 -0.45
CA TYR A 152 2.32 14.07 0.96
C TYR A 152 3.10 13.07 1.80
N ASN A 153 3.59 13.51 2.95
CA ASN A 153 4.15 12.63 3.98
C ASN A 153 3.68 13.11 5.36
N GLY A 154 3.05 12.23 6.13
CA GLY A 154 2.51 12.56 7.44
C GLY A 154 2.46 11.39 8.40
N THR A 155 2.36 11.71 9.69
CA THR A 155 2.29 10.74 10.78
C THR A 155 0.89 10.69 11.36
N LEU A 156 0.46 9.49 11.77
CA LEU A 156 -0.83 9.25 12.41
C LEU A 156 -0.97 10.16 13.65
N LEU A 157 -2.08 10.88 13.73
CA LEU A 157 -2.51 11.58 14.92
C LEU A 157 -3.19 10.57 15.85
N LEU A 158 -2.67 10.47 17.07
CA LEU A 158 -3.20 9.64 18.15
C LEU A 158 -4.22 10.42 18.98
#